data_AF-K1SNN8-F1
#
_entry.id   AF-K1SNN8-F1
#
_cell.length_a   1.000
_cell.length_b   1.000
_cell.length_c   1.000
_cell.angle_alpha   90.00
_cell.angle_beta   90.00
_cell.angle_gamma   90.00
#
_symmetry.space_group_name_H-M   'P 1'
#
loop_
_entity.id
_entity.type
_entity.pdbx_description
1 polymer ?
#
loop_
_entity_poly.entity_id
_entity_poly.type
_entity_poly.pdbx_seq_one_letter_code
_entity_poly.pdbx_strand_id
1 'polypeptide(L)'
;KNNKMEYEYLLREIVADAAATSEQLESAYGKLIAIYAAREDYKTINDLLLNCGNVNIMSKYQSYMAMEPEFSLQEGYYTSIQPLKLTTFGSGKIYYTTDET
;
A
#
# COMPACT_ATOMS: atom_id res chain seq x y z
N LYS A 1 -5.44 -28.76 -12.08
CA LYS A 1 -5.07 -27.32 -12.18
C LYS A 1 -5.90 -26.39 -11.26
N ASN A 2 -6.81 -26.88 -10.40
CA ASN A 2 -7.62 -26.05 -9.48
C ASN A 2 -6.91 -25.58 -8.19
N ASN A 3 -5.84 -26.27 -7.77
CA ASN A 3 -5.26 -26.09 -6.45
C ASN A 3 -4.69 -24.68 -6.19
N LYS A 4 -4.26 -23.95 -7.23
CA LYS A 4 -3.67 -22.62 -7.09
C LYS A 4 -4.71 -21.52 -6.83
N MET A 5 -5.91 -21.65 -7.40
CA MET A 5 -7.02 -20.74 -7.18
C MET A 5 -7.62 -20.94 -5.78
N GLU A 6 -7.82 -22.19 -5.39
CA GLU A 6 -8.29 -22.54 -4.04
C GLU A 6 -7.31 -22.09 -2.95
N TYR A 7 -6.00 -22.24 -3.19
CA TYR A 7 -4.97 -21.77 -2.25
C TYR A 7 -5.00 -20.26 -2.01
N GLU A 8 -5.14 -19.47 -3.08
CA GLU A 8 -5.24 -18.01 -2.97
C GLU A 8 -6.51 -17.58 -2.24
N TYR A 9 -7.63 -18.27 -2.51
CA TYR A 9 -8.90 -18.02 -1.83
C TYR A 9 -8.79 -18.23 -0.32
N LEU A 10 -8.19 -19.34 0.13
CA LEU A 10 -7.97 -19.63 1.55
C LEU A 10 -7.10 -18.56 2.24
N LEU A 11 -6.06 -18.07 1.57
CA LEU A 11 -5.21 -17.01 2.12
C LEU A 11 -5.99 -15.69 2.29
N ARG A 12 -6.90 -15.38 1.37
CA ARG A 12 -7.77 -14.20 1.49
C ARG A 12 -8.77 -14.33 2.63
N GLU A 13 -9.31 -15.52 2.88
CA GLU A 13 -10.17 -15.76 4.04
C GLU A 13 -9.43 -15.54 5.36
N ILE A 14 -8.19 -16.04 5.49
CA ILE A 14 -7.37 -15.82 6.70
C ILE A 14 -7.12 -14.33 6.94
N VAL A 15 -6.87 -13.55 5.88
CA VAL A 15 -6.63 -12.10 6.00
C VAL A 15 -7.90 -11.33 6.37
N ALA A 16 -9.08 -11.81 5.96
CA ALA A 16 -10.36 -11.21 6.29
C ALA A 16 -10.90 -11.64 7.68
N ASP A 17 -10.34 -12.70 8.27
CA ASP A 17 -10.78 -13.23 9.56
C ASP A 17 -10.24 -12.37 10.72
N ALA A 18 -11.16 -11.76 11.47
CA ALA A 18 -10.84 -10.97 12.66
C ALA A 18 -10.27 -11.82 13.82
N ALA A 19 -10.43 -13.14 13.80
CA ALA A 19 -9.88 -14.06 14.79
C ALA A 19 -8.48 -14.58 14.42
N ALA A 20 -7.96 -14.25 13.24
CA ALA A 20 -6.63 -14.70 12.80
C ALA A 20 -5.54 -14.13 13.71
N THR A 21 -4.57 -14.97 14.09
CA THR A 21 -3.43 -14.52 14.89
C THR A 21 -2.48 -13.67 14.06
N SER A 22 -1.67 -12.83 14.72
CA SER A 22 -0.66 -12.02 14.04
C SER A 22 0.29 -12.86 13.16
N GLU A 23 0.66 -14.06 13.61
CA GLU A 23 1.52 -14.98 12.85
C GLU A 23 0.82 -15.53 11.60
N GLN A 24 -0.47 -15.89 11.72
CA GLN A 24 -1.27 -16.33 10.57
C GLN A 24 -1.44 -15.21 9.54
N LEU A 25 -1.71 -13.98 10.01
CA LEU A 25 -1.81 -12.80 9.16
C LEU A 25 -0.48 -12.54 8.45
N GLU A 26 0.64 -12.47 9.17
CA GLU A 26 1.96 -12.25 8.56
C GLU A 26 2.30 -13.32 7.50
N SER A 27 2.01 -14.59 7.78
CA SER A 27 2.21 -15.68 6.83
C SER A 27 1.32 -15.53 5.60
N ALA A 28 0.04 -15.19 5.80
CA ALA A 28 -0.94 -15.08 4.73
C ALA A 28 -0.63 -13.90 3.80
N TYR A 29 -0.35 -12.71 4.36
CA TYR A 29 0.08 -11.54 3.59
C TYR A 29 1.37 -11.82 2.82
N GLY A 30 2.39 -12.40 3.45
CA GLY A 30 3.64 -12.73 2.78
C GLY A 30 3.45 -13.64 1.57
N LYS A 31 2.58 -14.66 1.68
CA LYS A 31 2.25 -15.57 0.57
C LYS A 31 1.44 -14.89 -0.53
N LEU A 32 0.42 -14.10 -0.19
CA LEU A 32 -0.38 -13.35 -1.16
C LEU A 32 0.50 -12.37 -1.96
N ILE A 33 1.36 -11.63 -1.27
CA ILE A 33 2.29 -10.68 -1.91
C ILE A 33 3.22 -11.43 -2.86
N ALA A 34 3.78 -12.58 -2.46
CA ALA A 34 4.62 -13.38 -3.35
C ALA A 34 3.86 -13.90 -4.59
N ILE A 35 2.60 -14.29 -4.43
CA ILE A 35 1.74 -14.75 -5.55
C ILE A 35 1.49 -13.60 -6.54
N TYR A 36 1.09 -12.43 -6.05
CA TYR A 36 0.81 -11.28 -6.91
C TYR A 36 2.09 -10.68 -7.53
N ALA A 37 3.20 -10.66 -6.78
CA ALA A 37 4.48 -10.18 -7.30
C ALA A 37 4.99 -11.09 -8.44
N ALA A 38 4.80 -12.42 -8.32
CA ALA A 38 5.12 -13.36 -9.39
C ALA A 38 4.21 -13.22 -10.62
N ARG A 39 3.06 -12.54 -10.49
CA ARG A 39 2.15 -12.17 -11.59
C ARG A 39 2.34 -10.73 -12.05
N GLU A 40 3.29 -10.00 -11.47
CA GLU A 40 3.51 -8.56 -11.69
C GLU A 40 2.28 -7.70 -11.39
N ASP A 41 1.35 -8.21 -10.57
CA ASP A 41 0.12 -7.52 -10.18
C ASP A 41 0.33 -6.66 -8.93
N TYR A 42 1.14 -5.60 -9.10
CA TYR A 42 1.49 -4.69 -8.00
C TYR A 42 0.30 -3.85 -7.53
N LYS A 43 -0.70 -3.62 -8.39
CA LYS A 43 -1.93 -2.92 -8.02
C LYS A 43 -2.68 -3.69 -6.93
N THR A 44 -2.88 -4.99 -7.13
CA THR A 44 -3.55 -5.83 -6.12
C THR A 44 -2.76 -5.90 -4.81
N ILE A 45 -1.42 -5.86 -4.86
CA ILE A 45 -0.60 -5.78 -3.64
C ILE A 45 -0.83 -4.46 -2.90
N ASN A 46 -0.80 -3.33 -3.61
CA ASN A 46 -1.04 -2.02 -3.02
C ASN A 46 -2.42 -1.96 -2.35
N ASP A 47 -3.48 -2.38 -3.06
CA ASP A 47 -4.84 -2.38 -2.54
C ASP A 47 -4.98 -3.30 -1.31
N LEU A 48 -4.31 -4.46 -1.33
CA LEU A 48 -4.27 -5.38 -0.18
C LEU A 48 -3.59 -4.74 1.04
N LEU A 49 -2.47 -4.04 0.85
CA LEU A 49 -1.72 -3.41 1.93
C LEU A 49 -2.43 -2.16 2.49
N LEU A 50 -3.10 -1.37 1.65
CA LEU A 50 -3.88 -0.21 2.08
C LEU A 50 -5.06 -0.62 2.99
N ASN A 51 -5.66 -1.79 2.73
CA ASN A 51 -6.77 -2.32 3.53
C ASN A 51 -6.32 -3.17 4.74
N CYS A 52 -5.00 -3.34 4.96
CA CYS A 52 -4.47 -4.24 5.97
C CYS A 52 -4.71 -3.75 7.41
N GLY A 53 -4.65 -2.43 7.64
CA GLY A 53 -4.76 -1.82 8.97
C GLY A 53 -3.64 -2.15 9.96
N ASN A 54 -2.79 -3.15 9.66
CA ASN A 54 -1.66 -3.55 10.48
C ASN A 54 -0.39 -2.82 10.03
N VAL A 55 0.02 -1.84 10.84
CA VAL A 55 1.19 -0.98 10.57
C VAL A 55 2.48 -1.77 10.39
N ASN A 56 2.67 -2.90 11.09
CA ASN A 56 3.88 -3.72 10.98
C ASN A 56 3.98 -4.38 9.59
N ILE A 57 2.86 -4.91 9.09
CA ILE A 57 2.79 -5.51 7.75
C ILE A 57 2.96 -4.44 6.68
N MET A 58 2.26 -3.30 6.81
CA MET A 58 2.38 -2.16 5.90
C MET A 58 3.83 -1.65 5.82
N SER A 59 4.49 -1.48 6.97
CA SER A 59 5.90 -1.02 7.01
C SER A 59 6.85 -2.04 6.38
N LYS A 60 6.66 -3.34 6.63
CA LYS A 60 7.48 -4.40 6.06
C LYS A 60 7.41 -4.47 4.53
N TYR A 61 6.25 -4.18 3.96
CA TYR A 61 6.00 -4.24 2.52
C TYR A 61 5.81 -2.87 1.86
N GLN A 62 6.28 -1.81 2.52
CA GLN A 62 6.09 -0.42 2.10
C GLN A 62 6.61 -0.13 0.67
N SER A 63 7.60 -0.89 0.19
CA SER A 63 8.12 -0.77 -1.18
C SER A 63 7.10 -1.09 -2.27
N TYR A 64 6.04 -1.83 -1.94
CA TYR A 64 4.94 -2.16 -2.85
C TYR A 64 3.76 -1.18 -2.73
N MET A 65 3.84 -0.22 -1.80
CA MET A 65 2.79 0.76 -1.58
C MET A 65 3.10 2.03 -2.37
N ALA A 66 2.08 2.52 -3.07
CA ALA A 66 2.11 3.81 -3.76
C ALA A 66 1.00 4.68 -3.18
N MET A 67 1.32 5.38 -2.08
CA MET A 67 0.38 6.32 -1.46
C MET A 67 0.44 7.66 -2.17
N GLU A 68 -0.72 8.31 -2.28
CA GLU A 68 -0.80 9.66 -2.81
C GLU A 68 0.09 10.60 -1.97
N PRO A 69 0.93 11.42 -2.61
CA PRO A 69 1.69 12.43 -1.90
C PRO A 69 0.76 13.47 -1.28
N GLU A 70 1.07 13.90 -0.07
CA GLU A 70 0.34 14.95 0.65
C GLU A 70 1.15 16.24 0.67
N PHE A 71 0.45 17.35 0.47
CA PHE A 71 0.98 18.69 0.68
C PHE A 71 0.91 19.05 2.17
N SER A 72 1.95 19.70 2.69
CA SER A 72 1.97 20.19 4.08
C SER A 72 1.01 21.36 4.32
N LEU A 73 0.54 22.00 3.26
CA LEU A 73 -0.34 23.15 3.29
C LEU A 73 -1.61 22.82 2.52
N GLN A 74 -2.74 23.24 3.07
CA GLN A 74 -4.03 23.14 2.39
C GLN A 74 -4.08 24.12 1.21
N GLU A 75 -4.94 23.83 0.24
CA GLU A 75 -5.23 24.78 -0.82
C GLU A 75 -5.84 26.08 -0.25
N GLY A 76 -5.45 27.23 -0.80
CA GLY A 76 -5.96 28.52 -0.35
C GLY A 76 -5.14 29.72 -0.79
N TYR A 77 -5.59 30.90 -0.38
CA TYR A 77 -4.91 32.17 -0.63
C TYR A 77 -3.95 32.49 0.52
N TYR A 78 -2.68 32.60 0.19
CA TYR A 78 -1.64 33.02 1.13
C TYR A 78 -1.21 34.46 0.84
N THR A 79 -1.14 35.29 1.88
CA THR A 79 -0.73 36.69 1.78
C THR A 79 0.79 36.89 1.79
N SER A 80 1.55 35.78 1.92
CA SER A 80 3.01 35.75 1.93
C SER A 80 3.52 34.40 1.40
N ILE A 81 4.79 34.37 1.00
CA ILE A 81 5.45 33.15 0.52
C ILE A 81 5.42 32.08 1.61
N GLN A 82 4.94 30.88 1.26
CA GLN A 82 4.91 29.74 2.16
C GLN A 82 5.89 28.66 1.73
N PRO A 83 6.64 28.04 2.67
CA PRO A 83 7.39 26.82 2.38
C PRO A 83 6.41 25.65 2.22
N LEU A 84 6.30 25.12 1.01
CA LEU A 84 5.49 23.95 0.69
C LEU A 84 6.34 22.68 0.74
N LYS A 85 5.89 21.67 1.49
CA LYS A 85 6.51 20.35 1.51
C LYS A 85 5.54 19.34 0.88
N LEU A 86 6.06 18.52 -0.01
CA LEU A 86 5.35 17.39 -0.61
C LEU A 86 5.97 16.09 -0.07
N THR A 87 5.17 15.24 0.55
CA THR A 87 5.64 13.99 1.17
C THR A 87 4.76 12.82 0.75
N THR A 88 5.35 11.64 0.54
CA THR A 88 4.61 10.39 0.36
C THR A 88 5.09 9.36 1.37
N PHE A 89 4.22 8.42 1.72
CA PHE A 89 4.59 7.26 2.51
C PHE A 89 5.27 6.23 1.60
N GLY A 90 6.61 6.15 1.65
CA GLY A 90 7.37 5.22 0.81
C GLY A 90 8.75 5.75 0.46
N SER A 91 9.50 4.94 -0.28
CA SER A 91 10.78 5.32 -0.90
C SER A 91 10.65 5.65 -2.40
N GLY A 92 9.41 5.81 -2.88
CA GLY A 92 9.11 6.15 -4.27
C GLY A 92 9.57 7.55 -4.66
N LYS A 93 9.74 7.77 -5.97
CA LYS A 93 10.02 9.10 -6.52
C LYS A 93 8.71 9.84 -6.75
N ILE A 94 8.62 11.07 -6.24
CA ILE A 94 7.52 11.98 -6.53
C ILE A 94 7.88 12.78 -7.79
N TYR A 95 7.04 12.68 -8.81
CA TYR A 95 7.10 13.53 -10.00
C TYR A 95 5.95 14.55 -9.89
N TYR A 96 6.27 15.84 -10.01
CA TYR A 96 5.27 16.90 -9.96
C TYR A 96 5.47 17.89 -11.11
N THR A 97 4.38 18.51 -11.54
CA THR A 97 4.37 19.59 -12.52
C THR A 97 3.72 20.79 -11.86
N THR A 98 4.33 21.96 -12.00
CA THR A 98 3.64 23.23 -11.75
C THR A 98 3.06 23.67 -13.07
N ASP A 99 1.77 24.00 -13.12
CA ASP A 99 1.21 24.66 -14.29
C ASP A 99 2.01 25.95 -14.50
N GLU A 100 2.74 26.02 -15.61
CA GLU A 100 3.44 27.23 -16.02
C GLU A 100 2.37 28.29 -16.34
N THR A 101 2.41 29.40 -15.61
CA THR A 101 1.49 30.55 -15.76
C THR A 101 1.54 31.16 -17.14
#